data_AF-A0A536V372-F1
#
_entry.id   AF-A0A536V372-F1
#
_cell.length_a   1.000
_cell.length_b   1.000
_cell.length_c   1.000
_cell.angle_alpha   90.00
_cell.angle_beta   90.00
_cell.angle_gamma   90.00
#
_symmetry.space_group_name_H-M   'P 1'
#
loop_
_entity.id
_entity.type
_entity.pdbx_description
1 polymer ?
#
loop_
_entity_poly.entity_id
_entity_poly.type
_entity_poly.pdbx_seq_one_letter_code
_entity_poly.pdbx_strand_id
1 'polypeptide(L)' 'MNIHEYQAKEILRKFGVPTPRGLPCFSVEDAVLAADGLGGEAWVV' A
#
# COMPACT_ATOMS: atom_id res chain seq x y z
N MET A 1 13.33 -15.76 7.96
CA MET A 1 11.89 -15.43 7.99
C MET A 1 11.71 -14.21 7.12
N ASN A 2 10.83 -14.27 6.11
CA ASN A 2 10.61 -13.17 5.16
C ASN A 2 9.24 -12.52 5.45
N ILE A 3 9.10 -11.24 5.09
CA ILE A 3 7.85 -10.48 5.23
C ILE A 3 7.43 -9.92 3.87
N HIS A 4 6.14 -9.65 3.71
CA HIS A 4 5.59 -9.02 2.51
C HIS A 4 5.99 -7.55 2.44
N GLU A 5 5.98 -7.00 1.22
CA GLU A 5 6.32 -5.60 0.96
C GLU A 5 5.47 -4.62 1.78
N TYR A 6 4.15 -4.85 1.88
CA TYR A 6 3.26 -3.96 2.63
C TYR A 6 3.61 -3.94 4.13
N GLN A 7 4.03 -5.08 4.70
CA GLN A 7 4.46 -5.18 6.10
C GLN A 7 5.75 -4.41 6.33
N ALA A 8 6.72 -4.56 5.42
CA ALA A 8 7.98 -3.81 5.48
C ALA A 8 7.72 -2.29 5.39
N LYS A 9 6.86 -1.85 4.47
CA LYS A 9 6.47 -0.45 4.30
C LYS A 9 5.82 0.12 5.57
N GLU A 10 4.97 -0.64 6.26
CA GLU A 10 4.38 -0.23 7.53
C GLU A 10 5.42 -0.04 8.63
N ILE A 11 6.37 -0.98 8.76
CA ILE A 11 7.47 -0.86 9.72
C ILE A 11 8.30 0.39 9.42
N LEU A 12 8.73 0.58 8.17
CA LEU A 12 9.53 1.74 7.76
C LEU A 12 8.82 3.07 8.07
N ARG A 13 7.51 3.14 7.82
CA ARG A 13 6.70 4.34 8.12
C ARG A 13 6.63 4.64 9.62
N LYS A 14 6.55 3.61 10.48
CA LYS A 14 6.59 3.78 11.95
C LYS A 14 7.90 4.42 12.43
N PHE A 15 8.99 4.24 11.70
CA PHE A 15 10.30 4.85 11.99
C PHE A 15 10.56 6.14 11.20
N GLY A 16 9.54 6.73 10.57
CA GLY A 16 9.67 8.00 9.86
C GLY A 16 10.37 7.91 8.50
N VAL A 17 10.62 6.69 7.98
CA VAL A 17 11.20 6.52 6.65
C VAL A 17 10.10 6.76 5.60
N PRO A 18 10.29 7.68 4.64
CA PRO A 18 9.30 7.95 3.61
C PRO A 18 9.13 6.73 2.71
N THR A 19 7.87 6.28 2.56
CA THR A 19 7.48 5.18 1.68
C THR A 19 6.32 5.61 0.79
N PRO A 20 6.20 5.07 -0.45
CA PRO A 20 5.04 5.31 -1.28
C PRO A 20 3.74 4.96 -0.56
N ARG A 21 2.68 5.74 -0.80
CA ARG A 21 1.33 5.45 -0.30
C ARG A 21 0.80 4.21 -1.01
N GLY A 22 0.19 3.31 -0.26
CA GLY A 22 -0.39 2.07 -0.77
C GLY A 22 -1.13 1.33 0.33
N LEU A 23 -2.10 0.51 -0.05
CA LEU A 23 -2.92 -0.29 0.83
C LEU A 23 -2.87 -1.76 0.38
N PRO A 24 -2.77 -2.74 1.31
CA PRO A 24 -2.96 -4.15 0.97
C PRO A 24 -4.45 -4.42 0.69
N CYS A 25 -4.73 -5.12 -0.41
CA CYS A 25 -6.08 -5.47 -0.84
C CYS A 25 -6.22 -6.99 -0.88
N PHE A 26 -7.32 -7.54 -0.37
CA PHE A 26 -7.55 -8.99 -0.30
C PHE A 26 -8.69 -9.45 -1.20
N SER A 27 -9.36 -8.50 -1.85
CA SER A 27 -10.40 -8.70 -2.84
C SER A 27 -10.24 -7.69 -3.98
N VAL A 28 -10.97 -7.92 -5.08
CA VAL A 28 -10.99 -6.99 -6.22
C VAL A 28 -11.65 -5.68 -5.80
N GLU A 29 -12.70 -5.76 -4.97
CA GLU A 29 -13.45 -4.63 -4.44
C GLU A 29 -12.54 -3.74 -3.57
N ASP A 30 -11.70 -4.34 -2.72
CA ASP A 30 -10.72 -3.59 -1.92
C ASP A 30 -9.71 -2.83 -2.80
N ALA A 31 -9.31 -3.41 -3.93
CA ALA A 31 -8.35 -2.78 -4.84
C ALA A 31 -8.94 -1.54 -5.52
N VAL A 32 -10.20 -1.62 -5.94
CA VAL A 32 -10.91 -0.48 -6.53
C VAL A 32 -11.06 0.65 -5.51
N LEU A 33 -11.51 0.34 -4.30
CA LEU A 33 -11.66 1.34 -3.23
C LEU A 33 -10.31 1.95 -2.81
N ALA A 34 -9.23 1.16 -2.80
CA ALA A 34 -7.89 1.65 -2.52
C ALA A 34 -7.39 2.61 -3.61
N ALA A 35 -7.62 2.30 -4.89
CA ALA A 35 -7.26 3.18 -6.00
C ALA A 35 -8.00 4.53 -5.90
N ASP A 36 -9.32 4.49 -5.66
CA ASP A 36 -10.14 5.70 -5.47
C ASP A 36 -9.66 6.55 -4.29
N GLY A 37 -9.34 5.92 -3.16
CA GLY A 37 -8.84 6.62 -1.96
C GLY A 37 -7.43 7.18 -2.10
N LEU A 38 -6.56 6.55 -2.89
CA LEU A 38 -5.21 7.04 -3.17
C LEU A 38 -5.23 8.24 -4.11
N GLY A 39 -6.18 8.27 -5.04
CA GLY A 39 -6.27 9.23 -6.15
C GLY A 39 -5.08 9.12 -7.11
N GLY A 40 -5.00 10.05 -8.06
CA GLY A 40 -3.98 10.07 -9.11
C GLY A 40 -4.47 9.52 -10.45
N GLU A 41 -3.57 9.47 -11.43
CA GLU A 41 -3.89 9.07 -12.81
C GLU A 41 -3.45 7.63 -13.13
N ALA A 42 -2.60 7.02 -12.28
CA ALA A 42 -2.09 5.66 -12.46
C ALA A 42 -1.66 5.04 -11.12
N TRP A 43 -1.80 3.71 -11.00
CA TRP A 43 -1.44 2.92 -9.82
C TRP A 43 -0.59 1.70 -10.21
N VAL A 44 0.20 1.21 -9.26
CA VAL A 44 0.95 -0.05 -9.39
C VAL A 44 0.21 -1.11 -8.56
N VAL A 45 -0.18 -2.21 -9.21
CA VAL A 45 -0.97 -3.32 -8.65
C VAL A 45 -0.14 -4.59 -8.65
#